data_AF-A0A4R2NCI4-F1
#
_entry.id   AF-A0A4R2NCI4-F1
#
_cell.length_a   1.000
_cell.length_b   1.000
_cell.length_c   1.000
_cell.angle_alpha   90.00
_cell.angle_beta   90.00
_cell.angle_gamma   90.00
#
_symmetry.space_group_name_H-M   'P 1'
#
loop_
_entity.id
_entity.type
_entity.pdbx_description
1 polymer ?
#
loop_
_entity_poly.entity_id
_entity_poly.type
_entity_poly.pdbx_seq_one_letter_code
_entity_poly.pdbx_strand_id
1 'polypeptide(L)'
;MPTLSDIKTRLDNLTELGNPAVQTVIEQLVAQRYHAHFSAEIIKKLTAQFQLSVVELALACLPVAASYALTPVSNFNVGAIAIGQSGDFYFGANQEYAGNAIQQSIHAEQSAISHAWLAGEKAITDVIVNYTPCGHCRQFMNELNSAATLKIHLPHSQNNLLHNYLPDAFGPKDLQISHVLFDEPAQDDLACTHSTGDKLIQAAITACLKSYAPYSQARSGVALQVVEQVVTGRYAENAAFNPSFLPLQSALNYRRLCGLADIEISRVVMVEMQGSLSHRHIVESLVKTHLELPIEYLNID
;
A
#
# COMPACT_ATOMS: atom_id res chain seq x y z
N MET A 1 -12.17 12.23 6.42
CA MET A 1 -11.10 11.23 6.58
C MET A 1 -10.13 11.74 7.65
N PRO A 2 -9.54 10.90 8.51
CA PRO A 2 -8.59 11.36 9.51
C PRO A 2 -7.41 12.01 8.83
N THR A 3 -7.11 13.18 9.34
CA THR A 3 -6.16 14.16 8.83
C THR A 3 -4.73 13.75 9.19
N LEU A 4 -3.74 14.38 8.57
CA LEU A 4 -2.36 14.34 9.04
C LEU A 4 -2.28 14.87 10.48
N SER A 5 -3.16 15.79 10.87
CA SER A 5 -3.30 16.20 12.28
C SER A 5 -3.58 15.03 13.22
N ASP A 6 -4.47 14.09 12.84
CA ASP A 6 -4.75 12.90 13.67
C ASP A 6 -3.54 11.98 13.78
N ILE A 7 -2.74 11.87 12.70
CA ILE A 7 -1.49 11.12 12.70
C ILE A 7 -0.50 11.78 13.67
N LYS A 8 -0.32 13.10 13.59
CA LYS A 8 0.57 13.87 14.47
C LYS A 8 0.22 13.67 15.94
N THR A 9 -1.05 13.84 16.32
CA THR A 9 -1.51 13.64 17.69
C THR A 9 -1.17 12.24 18.23
N ARG A 10 -1.31 11.20 17.41
CA ARG A 10 -0.94 9.83 17.80
C ARG A 10 0.57 9.66 17.95
N LEU A 11 1.37 10.26 17.07
CA LEU A 11 2.83 10.22 17.16
C LEU A 11 3.32 10.96 18.41
N ASP A 12 2.75 12.12 18.74
CA ASP A 12 3.08 12.88 19.94
C ASP A 12 2.84 12.03 21.21
N ASN A 13 1.68 11.35 21.30
CA ASN A 13 1.40 10.43 22.41
C ASN A 13 2.43 9.28 22.53
N LEU A 14 3.02 8.82 21.41
CA LEU A 14 4.06 7.80 21.44
C LEU A 14 5.40 8.34 21.96
N THR A 15 5.73 9.60 21.68
CA THR A 15 6.95 10.22 22.21
C THR A 15 6.92 10.34 23.73
N GLU A 16 5.74 10.53 24.33
CA GLU A 16 5.56 10.56 25.79
C GLU A 16 5.83 9.21 26.47
N LEU A 17 5.77 8.10 25.72
CA LEU A 17 6.05 6.75 26.25
C LEU A 17 7.55 6.46 26.44
N GLY A 18 8.44 7.35 25.96
CA GLY A 18 9.86 7.37 26.33
C GLY A 18 10.75 6.29 25.69
N ASN A 19 10.37 5.67 24.57
CA ASN A 19 11.27 4.78 23.81
C ASN A 19 12.20 5.60 22.89
N PRO A 20 13.52 5.64 23.13
CA PRO A 20 14.44 6.51 22.38
C PRO A 20 14.56 6.17 20.89
N ALA A 21 14.46 4.88 20.53
CA ALA A 21 14.51 4.44 19.14
C ALA A 21 13.25 4.90 18.39
N VAL A 22 12.08 4.73 19.00
CA VAL A 22 10.80 5.20 18.46
C VAL A 22 10.79 6.71 18.32
N GLN A 23 11.29 7.44 19.33
CA GLN A 23 11.38 8.90 19.27
C GLN A 23 12.25 9.36 18.08
N THR A 24 13.42 8.74 17.87
CA THR A 24 14.30 9.09 16.73
C THR A 24 13.64 8.78 15.38
N VAL A 25 12.88 7.69 15.30
CA VAL A 25 12.07 7.36 14.12
C VAL A 25 11.00 8.42 13.86
N ILE A 26 10.33 8.91 14.91
CA ILE A 26 9.33 9.98 14.79
C ILE A 26 9.99 11.31 14.37
N GLU A 27 11.13 11.67 14.95
CA GLU A 27 11.90 12.85 14.54
C GLU A 27 12.31 12.77 13.07
N GLN A 28 12.72 11.58 12.61
CA GLN A 28 13.03 11.31 11.21
C GLN A 28 11.77 11.44 10.32
N LEU A 29 10.60 10.95 10.76
CA LEU A 29 9.33 11.17 10.05
C LEU A 29 9.04 12.66 9.89
N VAL A 30 9.19 13.46 10.95
CA VAL A 30 8.97 14.91 10.90
C VAL A 30 9.92 15.56 9.87
N ALA A 31 11.21 15.18 9.90
CA ALA A 31 12.22 15.70 8.97
C ALA A 31 11.89 15.39 7.49
N GLN A 32 11.27 14.24 7.23
CA GLN A 32 10.82 13.83 5.89
C GLN A 32 9.33 14.12 5.62
N ARG A 33 8.74 15.08 6.35
CA ARG A 33 7.36 15.56 6.16
C ARG A 33 6.31 14.44 6.26
N TYR A 34 6.51 13.52 7.19
CA TYR A 34 5.65 12.37 7.48
C TYR A 34 5.50 11.39 6.32
N HIS A 35 6.45 11.37 5.37
CA HIS A 35 6.55 10.26 4.42
C HIS A 35 6.95 8.99 5.18
N ALA A 36 6.12 7.96 5.18
CA ALA A 36 6.27 6.76 6.01
C ALA A 36 7.18 5.68 5.38
N HIS A 37 8.29 6.14 4.80
CA HIS A 37 9.31 5.33 4.12
C HIS A 37 10.69 5.65 4.72
N PHE A 38 11.49 4.63 5.00
CA PHE A 38 12.85 4.81 5.52
C PHE A 38 13.83 4.01 4.69
N SER A 39 14.86 4.69 4.19
CA SER A 39 15.89 4.03 3.41
C SER A 39 16.73 3.08 4.26
N ALA A 40 17.29 2.05 3.63
CA ALA A 40 18.22 1.11 4.25
C ALA A 40 19.39 1.80 4.96
N GLU A 41 19.83 2.97 4.46
CA GLU A 41 20.87 3.78 5.11
C GLU A 41 20.40 4.32 6.48
N ILE A 42 19.18 4.86 6.55
CA ILE A 42 18.60 5.32 7.81
C ILE A 42 18.43 4.14 8.77
N ILE A 43 17.88 3.02 8.29
CA ILE A 43 17.70 1.80 9.09
C ILE A 43 19.04 1.29 9.65
N LYS A 44 20.10 1.30 8.84
CA LYS A 44 21.45 0.91 9.29
C LYS A 44 22.00 1.83 10.38
N LYS A 45 21.77 3.15 10.27
CA LYS A 45 22.18 4.12 11.31
C LYS A 45 21.42 3.87 12.62
N LEU A 46 20.11 3.70 12.54
CA LEU A 46 19.26 3.47 13.73
C LEU A 46 19.59 2.15 14.43
N THR A 47 19.73 1.06 13.68
CA THR A 47 20.11 -0.25 14.24
C THR A 47 21.47 -0.21 14.91
N ALA A 48 22.47 0.48 14.34
CA ALA A 48 23.77 0.68 14.96
C ALA A 48 23.70 1.56 16.21
N GLN A 49 22.93 2.66 16.18
CA GLN A 49 22.78 3.59 17.31
C GLN A 49 22.12 2.93 18.52
N PHE A 50 21.08 2.13 18.30
CA PHE A 50 20.30 1.51 19.38
C PHE A 50 20.67 0.06 19.67
N GLN A 51 21.67 -0.50 18.96
CA GLN A 51 22.11 -1.89 19.08
C GLN A 51 20.96 -2.90 18.90
N LEU A 52 20.05 -2.61 17.97
CA LEU A 52 18.91 -3.45 17.62
C LEU A 52 19.19 -4.18 16.31
N SER A 53 18.69 -5.39 16.16
CA SER A 53 18.52 -5.99 14.84
C SER A 53 17.48 -5.22 14.02
N VAL A 54 17.49 -5.44 12.70
CA VAL A 54 16.51 -4.84 11.78
C VAL A 54 15.07 -5.21 12.18
N VAL A 55 14.82 -6.48 12.54
CA VAL A 55 13.49 -6.95 12.94
C VAL A 55 13.06 -6.35 14.29
N GLU A 56 13.98 -6.22 15.26
CA GLU A 56 13.68 -5.58 16.54
C GLU A 56 13.33 -4.10 16.36
N LEU A 57 14.06 -3.38 15.50
CA LEU A 57 13.73 -2.00 15.17
C LEU A 57 12.35 -1.91 14.50
N ALA A 58 12.06 -2.78 13.52
CA ALA A 58 10.75 -2.81 12.86
C ALA A 58 9.61 -3.10 13.85
N LEU A 59 9.79 -4.07 14.75
CA LEU A 59 8.81 -4.37 15.81
C LEU A 59 8.57 -3.17 16.72
N ALA A 60 9.63 -2.45 17.11
CA ALA A 60 9.52 -1.22 17.90
C ALA A 60 8.75 -0.11 17.15
N CYS A 61 8.83 -0.07 15.81
CA CYS A 61 8.16 0.92 14.97
C CYS A 61 6.67 0.61 14.68
N LEU A 62 6.15 -0.56 15.04
CA LEU A 62 4.75 -0.92 14.76
C LEU A 62 3.71 0.11 15.26
N PRO A 63 3.82 0.68 16.48
CA PRO A 63 2.91 1.73 16.92
C PRO A 63 2.98 3.01 16.07
N VAL A 64 4.17 3.32 15.55
CA VAL A 64 4.37 4.46 14.63
C VAL A 64 3.63 4.20 13.31
N ALA A 65 3.76 3.00 12.74
CA ALA A 65 3.01 2.61 11.55
C ALA A 65 1.49 2.67 11.82
N ALA A 66 1.02 2.12 12.95
CA ALA A 66 -0.40 2.13 13.34
C ALA A 66 -0.99 3.55 13.50
N SER A 67 -0.15 4.57 13.73
CA SER A 67 -0.60 5.97 13.80
C SER A 67 -1.20 6.45 12.48
N TYR A 68 -0.83 5.83 11.35
CA TYR A 68 -1.40 6.09 10.03
C TYR A 68 -2.77 5.44 9.81
N ALA A 69 -3.35 4.69 10.75
CA ALA A 69 -4.64 4.03 10.54
C ALA A 69 -5.81 5.01 10.30
N LEU A 70 -6.80 4.59 9.50
CA LEU A 70 -8.07 5.28 9.24
C LEU A 70 -9.21 4.31 9.57
N THR A 71 -9.77 4.40 10.78
CA THR A 71 -10.59 3.31 11.35
C THR A 71 -11.95 3.77 11.92
N PRO A 72 -12.77 4.52 11.16
CA PRO A 72 -14.05 5.03 11.65
C PRO A 72 -15.10 3.94 11.91
N VAL A 73 -14.87 2.69 11.49
CA VAL A 73 -15.81 1.58 11.69
C VAL A 73 -15.41 0.76 12.91
N SER A 74 -14.18 0.25 12.95
CA SER A 74 -13.72 -0.63 14.02
C SER A 74 -13.13 0.11 15.23
N ASN A 75 -12.63 1.34 15.02
CA ASN A 75 -11.77 2.05 15.96
C ASN A 75 -10.51 1.26 16.36
N PHE A 76 -10.06 0.34 15.51
CA PHE A 76 -8.97 -0.58 15.80
C PHE A 76 -7.77 -0.35 14.88
N ASN A 77 -6.74 0.32 15.40
CA ASN A 77 -5.57 0.71 14.62
C ASN A 77 -4.57 -0.44 14.51
N VAL A 78 -4.33 -0.87 13.28
CA VAL A 78 -3.37 -1.93 12.92
C VAL A 78 -2.26 -1.30 12.09
N GLY A 79 -1.02 -1.56 12.49
CA GLY A 79 0.17 -1.15 11.76
C GLY A 79 0.89 -2.36 11.18
N ALA A 80 1.51 -2.17 10.03
CA ALA A 80 2.41 -3.13 9.42
C ALA A 80 3.64 -2.42 8.84
N ILE A 81 4.74 -3.15 8.73
CA ILE A 81 5.95 -2.69 8.05
C ILE A 81 6.38 -3.77 7.08
N ALA A 82 6.50 -3.42 5.80
CA ALA A 82 7.11 -4.27 4.79
C ALA A 82 8.59 -3.88 4.66
N ILE A 83 9.48 -4.87 4.75
CA ILE A 83 10.90 -4.69 4.47
C ILE A 83 11.15 -5.12 3.04
N GLY A 84 11.59 -4.17 2.22
CA GLY A 84 11.95 -4.43 0.83
C GLY A 84 13.27 -5.20 0.71
N GLN A 85 13.49 -5.84 -0.43
CA GLN A 85 14.80 -6.45 -0.73
C GLN A 85 15.95 -5.43 -0.74
N SER A 86 15.63 -4.14 -0.94
CA SER A 86 16.56 -3.02 -0.80
C SER A 86 17.07 -2.81 0.64
N GLY A 87 16.34 -3.33 1.63
CA GLY A 87 16.52 -3.03 3.05
C GLY A 87 15.69 -1.84 3.55
N ASP A 88 14.90 -1.21 2.67
CA ASP A 88 14.01 -0.10 3.02
C ASP A 88 12.80 -0.57 3.83
N PHE A 89 12.31 0.29 4.72
CA PHE A 89 11.06 0.08 5.44
C PHE A 89 9.93 0.87 4.78
N TYR A 90 8.82 0.18 4.51
CA TYR A 90 7.58 0.76 4.02
C TYR A 90 6.50 0.54 5.05
N PHE A 91 6.04 1.61 5.68
CA PHE A 91 4.99 1.51 6.69
C PHE A 91 3.64 1.39 6.00
N GLY A 92 2.69 0.75 6.69
CA GLY A 92 1.30 0.65 6.29
C GLY A 92 0.39 0.58 7.49
N ALA A 93 -0.88 0.92 7.28
CA ALA A 93 -1.91 0.88 8.30
C ALA A 93 -3.28 0.60 7.69
N ASN A 94 -4.18 0.03 8.48
CA ASN A 94 -5.53 -0.29 8.00
C ASN A 94 -6.36 0.97 7.73
N GLN A 95 -7.24 0.89 6.73
CA GLN A 95 -8.11 1.98 6.30
C GLN A 95 -9.53 1.46 6.03
N GLU A 96 -10.51 2.15 6.58
CA GLU A 96 -11.91 1.80 6.54
C GLU A 96 -12.72 3.01 6.05
N TYR A 97 -13.73 2.74 5.22
CA TYR A 97 -14.49 3.77 4.53
C TYR A 97 -15.96 3.68 4.96
N ALA A 98 -16.33 4.48 5.96
CA ALA A 98 -17.66 4.48 6.53
C ALA A 98 -18.72 4.93 5.50
N GLY A 99 -19.82 4.17 5.39
CA GLY A 99 -20.88 4.43 4.39
C GLY A 99 -20.64 3.77 3.03
N ASN A 100 -19.54 3.04 2.86
CA ASN A 100 -19.28 2.21 1.68
C ASN A 100 -19.20 0.72 2.05
N ALA A 101 -19.17 -0.13 1.01
CA ALA A 101 -19.08 -1.57 1.18
C ALA A 101 -17.74 -2.01 1.79
N ILE A 102 -17.75 -3.05 2.63
CA ILE A 102 -16.56 -3.55 3.33
C ILE A 102 -15.43 -3.98 2.39
N GLN A 103 -15.74 -4.31 1.14
CA GLN A 103 -14.78 -4.65 0.09
C GLN A 103 -13.82 -3.50 -0.24
N GLN A 104 -14.11 -2.27 0.20
CA GLN A 104 -13.24 -1.10 0.02
C GLN A 104 -12.15 -0.99 1.09
N SER A 105 -12.23 -1.79 2.16
CA SER A 105 -11.30 -1.74 3.29
C SER A 105 -9.90 -2.16 2.87
N ILE A 106 -8.90 -1.50 3.46
CA ILE A 106 -7.47 -1.79 3.28
C ILE A 106 -6.95 -2.34 4.58
N HIS A 107 -6.30 -3.51 4.52
CA HIS A 107 -5.58 -4.06 5.66
C HIS A 107 -4.19 -3.45 5.78
N ALA A 108 -3.59 -3.46 6.97
CA ALA A 108 -2.27 -2.87 7.20
C ALA A 108 -1.19 -3.55 6.35
N GLU A 109 -1.27 -4.86 6.18
CA GLU A 109 -0.36 -5.65 5.34
C GLU A 109 -0.47 -5.23 3.87
N GLN A 110 -1.70 -5.14 3.34
CA GLN A 110 -1.95 -4.65 1.97
C GLN A 110 -1.45 -3.21 1.79
N SER A 111 -1.66 -2.36 2.80
CA SER A 111 -1.20 -0.97 2.83
C SER A 111 0.32 -0.89 2.70
N ALA A 112 1.08 -1.63 3.52
CA ALA A 112 2.55 -1.61 3.52
C ALA A 112 3.12 -2.20 2.23
N ILE A 113 2.57 -3.32 1.76
CA ILE A 113 3.01 -3.99 0.53
C ILE A 113 2.71 -3.13 -0.70
N SER A 114 1.51 -2.55 -0.80
CA SER A 114 1.18 -1.63 -1.90
C SER A 114 2.01 -0.35 -1.85
N HIS A 115 2.39 0.12 -0.67
CA HIS A 115 3.28 1.27 -0.52
C HIS A 115 4.64 0.97 -1.14
N ALA A 116 5.26 -0.15 -0.75
CA ALA A 116 6.52 -0.61 -1.32
C ALA A 116 6.44 -0.77 -2.85
N TRP A 117 5.38 -1.40 -3.34
CA TRP A 117 5.18 -1.63 -4.77
C TRP A 117 5.07 -0.34 -5.59
N LEU A 118 4.39 0.68 -5.06
CA LEU A 118 4.28 1.99 -5.74
C LEU A 118 5.55 2.83 -5.60
N ALA A 119 6.31 2.65 -4.52
CA ALA A 119 7.63 3.25 -4.35
C ALA A 119 8.70 2.62 -5.27
N GLY A 120 8.37 1.54 -5.99
CA GLY A 120 9.26 0.90 -6.97
C GLY A 120 10.10 -0.25 -6.42
N GLU A 121 9.80 -0.71 -5.20
CA GLU A 121 10.42 -1.91 -4.62
C GLU A 121 10.15 -3.14 -5.51
N LYS A 122 11.09 -4.11 -5.51
CA LYS A 122 11.05 -5.27 -6.43
C LYS A 122 10.74 -6.60 -5.76
N ALA A 123 10.84 -6.67 -4.44
CA ALA A 123 10.40 -7.81 -3.64
C ALA A 123 10.32 -7.39 -2.17
N ILE A 124 9.47 -8.08 -1.40
CA ILE A 124 9.37 -7.93 0.05
C ILE A 124 10.01 -9.15 0.71
N THR A 125 10.93 -8.95 1.65
CA THR A 125 11.59 -10.05 2.37
C THR A 125 10.87 -10.40 3.67
N ASP A 126 10.35 -9.37 4.35
CA ASP A 126 9.77 -9.50 5.68
C ASP A 126 8.53 -8.60 5.82
N VAL A 127 7.49 -9.10 6.49
CA VAL A 127 6.32 -8.33 6.91
C VAL A 127 6.20 -8.39 8.42
N ILE A 128 6.21 -7.24 9.06
CA ILE A 128 6.11 -7.08 10.50
C ILE A 128 4.71 -6.59 10.83
N VAL A 129 4.03 -7.27 11.75
CA VAL A 129 2.63 -6.99 12.12
C VAL A 129 2.43 -7.12 13.63
N ASN A 130 1.52 -6.32 14.18
CA ASN A 130 1.15 -6.40 15.60
C ASN A 130 0.22 -7.59 15.91
N TYR A 131 -0.54 -8.08 14.93
CA TYR A 131 -1.45 -9.22 15.05
C TYR A 131 -1.25 -10.21 13.92
N THR A 132 -1.58 -11.48 14.16
CA THR A 132 -1.47 -12.55 13.17
C THR A 132 -2.30 -12.19 11.93
N PRO A 133 -1.72 -12.20 10.71
CA PRO A 133 -2.44 -11.83 9.50
C PRO A 133 -3.70 -12.65 9.32
N CYS A 134 -4.80 -12.03 8.91
CA CYS A 134 -6.04 -12.73 8.58
C CYS A 134 -5.90 -13.52 7.27
N GLY A 135 -6.85 -14.41 6.99
CA GLY A 135 -6.83 -15.23 5.75
C GLY A 135 -6.74 -14.40 4.47
N HIS A 136 -7.43 -13.26 4.41
CA HIS A 136 -7.36 -12.32 3.28
C HIS A 136 -5.94 -11.78 3.05
N CYS A 137 -5.23 -11.38 4.10
CA CYS A 137 -3.86 -10.86 3.98
C CYS A 137 -2.86 -11.97 3.63
N ARG A 138 -3.04 -13.17 4.19
CA ARG A 138 -2.22 -14.34 3.82
C ARG A 138 -2.35 -14.63 2.33
N GLN A 139 -3.57 -14.63 1.82
CA GLN A 139 -3.86 -14.87 0.41
C GLN A 139 -3.32 -13.74 -0.49
N PHE A 140 -3.41 -12.48 -0.05
CA PHE A 140 -2.81 -11.35 -0.75
C PHE A 140 -1.28 -11.49 -0.86
N MET A 141 -0.62 -11.87 0.24
CA MET A 141 0.83 -12.10 0.26
C MET A 141 1.27 -13.29 -0.59
N ASN A 142 0.39 -14.26 -0.84
CA ASN A 142 0.69 -15.41 -1.71
C ASN A 142 0.76 -15.04 -3.21
N GLU A 143 0.44 -13.79 -3.54
CA GLU A 143 0.56 -13.22 -4.89
C GLU A 143 1.96 -12.67 -5.18
N LEU A 144 2.81 -12.51 -4.16
CA LEU A 144 4.11 -11.86 -4.30
C LEU A 144 5.14 -12.79 -4.93
N ASN A 145 6.08 -12.23 -5.70
CA ASN A 145 7.24 -12.97 -6.22
C ASN A 145 8.14 -13.58 -5.12
N SER A 146 8.04 -13.07 -3.89
CA SER A 146 8.73 -13.57 -2.71
C SER A 146 7.89 -14.49 -1.83
N ALA A 147 6.65 -14.85 -2.20
CA ALA A 147 5.72 -15.61 -1.34
C ALA A 147 6.33 -16.89 -0.73
N ALA A 148 7.21 -17.58 -1.46
CA ALA A 148 7.86 -18.81 -1.01
C ALA A 148 8.86 -18.60 0.15
N THR A 149 9.47 -17.42 0.24
CA THR A 149 10.52 -17.08 1.22
C THR A 149 10.14 -15.95 2.16
N LEU A 150 8.96 -15.35 1.96
CA LEU A 150 8.45 -14.23 2.76
C LEU A 150 8.34 -14.63 4.24
N LYS A 151 8.97 -13.82 5.09
CA LYS A 151 8.92 -13.99 6.54
C LYS A 151 7.89 -13.06 7.17
N ILE A 152 7.18 -13.56 8.16
CA ILE A 152 6.20 -12.83 8.96
C ILE A 152 6.72 -12.77 10.40
N HIS A 153 6.72 -11.58 10.97
CA HIS A 153 7.16 -11.33 12.33
C HIS A 153 6.07 -10.67 13.16
N LEU A 154 5.90 -11.21 14.35
CA LEU A 154 5.00 -10.75 15.40
C LEU A 154 5.82 -10.46 16.65
N PRO A 155 5.32 -9.60 17.56
CA PRO A 155 5.99 -9.34 18.84
C PRO A 155 6.34 -10.60 19.64
N HIS A 156 5.53 -11.66 19.51
CA HIS A 156 5.68 -12.93 20.24
C HIS A 156 6.18 -14.10 19.37
N SER A 157 6.39 -13.90 18.07
CA SER A 157 6.78 -14.99 17.15
C SER A 157 7.41 -14.43 15.87
N GLN A 158 8.68 -14.76 15.61
CA GLN A 158 9.48 -14.15 14.54
C GLN A 158 9.98 -15.22 13.56
N ASN A 159 10.36 -14.79 12.35
CA ASN A 159 10.93 -15.63 11.29
C ASN A 159 10.02 -16.76 10.80
N ASN A 160 8.70 -16.58 10.89
CA ASN A 160 7.75 -17.55 10.38
C ASN A 160 7.57 -17.38 8.87
N LEU A 161 7.64 -18.46 8.11
CA LEU A 161 7.37 -18.38 6.67
C LEU A 161 5.87 -18.25 6.41
N LEU A 162 5.48 -17.54 5.34
CA LEU A 162 4.08 -17.37 4.95
C LEU A 162 3.31 -18.70 4.91
N HIS A 163 3.94 -19.76 4.39
CA HIS A 163 3.33 -21.10 4.27
C HIS A 163 2.97 -21.74 5.62
N ASN A 164 3.59 -21.33 6.74
CA ASN A 164 3.19 -21.81 8.06
C ASN A 164 1.81 -21.26 8.48
N TYR A 165 1.40 -20.12 7.91
CA TYR A 165 0.09 -19.52 8.14
C TYR A 165 -0.93 -19.88 7.06
N LEU A 166 -0.47 -20.33 5.89
CA LEU A 166 -1.30 -20.70 4.75
C LEU A 166 -0.86 -22.08 4.22
N PRO A 167 -1.14 -23.17 4.97
CA PRO A 167 -0.84 -24.52 4.50
C PRO A 167 -1.74 -24.87 3.30
N ASP A 168 -1.22 -25.68 2.37
CA ASP A 168 -1.91 -26.10 1.14
C ASP A 168 -2.55 -24.93 0.39
N ALA A 169 -1.78 -23.84 0.26
CA ALA A 169 -2.24 -22.57 -0.29
C ALA A 169 -2.69 -22.69 -1.75
N PHE A 170 -3.84 -22.09 -2.04
CA PHE A 170 -4.23 -21.73 -3.40
C PHE A 170 -3.52 -20.44 -3.83
N GLY A 171 -3.09 -20.34 -5.09
CA GLY A 171 -2.41 -19.15 -5.61
C GLY A 171 -2.16 -19.16 -7.11
N PRO A 172 -1.26 -18.26 -7.60
CA PRO A 172 -1.00 -18.09 -9.03
C PRO A 172 -0.63 -19.39 -9.76
N LYS A 173 0.09 -20.30 -9.07
CA LYS A 173 0.53 -21.59 -9.62
C LYS A 173 -0.64 -22.50 -10.02
N ASP A 174 -1.73 -22.49 -9.26
CA ASP A 174 -2.92 -23.31 -9.54
C ASP A 174 -3.66 -22.82 -10.79
N LEU A 175 -3.49 -21.54 -11.11
CA LEU A 175 -4.04 -20.89 -12.30
C LEU A 175 -3.03 -20.77 -13.44
N GLN A 176 -1.87 -21.44 -13.33
CA GLN A 176 -0.79 -21.44 -14.34
C GLN A 176 -0.24 -20.05 -14.67
N ILE A 177 -0.28 -19.13 -13.71
CA ILE A 177 0.30 -17.80 -13.82
C ILE A 177 1.78 -17.85 -13.40
N SER A 178 2.66 -17.41 -14.31
CA SER A 178 4.11 -17.41 -14.10
C SER A 178 4.69 -16.05 -13.70
N HIS A 179 4.03 -14.95 -14.08
CA HIS A 179 4.39 -13.59 -13.74
C HIS A 179 3.49 -13.12 -12.61
N VAL A 180 4.07 -12.73 -11.48
CA VAL A 180 3.32 -12.46 -10.24
C VAL A 180 3.57 -11.03 -9.74
N LEU A 181 2.91 -10.63 -8.65
CA LEU A 181 3.03 -9.27 -8.13
C LEU A 181 4.47 -8.98 -7.70
N PHE A 182 4.94 -7.76 -8.01
CA PHE A 182 6.33 -7.26 -7.95
C PHE A 182 7.26 -7.64 -9.10
N ASP A 183 6.90 -8.57 -9.97
CA ASP A 183 7.68 -8.79 -11.19
C ASP A 183 7.56 -7.58 -12.13
N GLU A 184 8.63 -7.32 -12.91
CA GLU A 184 8.63 -6.21 -13.87
C GLU A 184 7.54 -6.46 -14.92
N PRO A 185 6.59 -5.53 -15.13
CA PRO A 185 5.59 -5.69 -16.16
C PRO A 185 6.28 -5.83 -17.52
N ALA A 186 5.68 -6.63 -18.42
CA ALA A 186 6.14 -6.69 -19.80
C ALA A 186 6.19 -5.26 -20.39
N GLN A 187 7.22 -4.97 -21.19
CA GLN A 187 7.28 -3.68 -21.89
C GLN A 187 6.06 -3.55 -22.78
N ASP A 188 5.24 -2.53 -22.51
CA ASP A 188 4.02 -2.26 -23.24
C ASP A 188 4.25 -1.00 -24.07
N ASP A 189 4.38 -1.17 -25.38
CA ASP A 189 4.65 -0.08 -26.34
C ASP A 189 3.50 0.96 -26.38
N LEU A 190 2.33 0.62 -25.81
CA LEU A 190 1.16 1.49 -25.67
C LEU A 190 1.43 2.76 -24.82
N ALA A 191 2.47 2.79 -24.00
CA ALA A 191 2.82 4.00 -23.25
C ALA A 191 3.26 5.17 -24.16
N CYS A 192 3.76 4.88 -25.36
CA CYS A 192 4.30 5.89 -26.28
C CYS A 192 3.21 6.62 -27.10
N THR A 193 2.04 6.00 -27.33
CA THR A 193 0.96 6.55 -28.16
C THR A 193 0.16 7.65 -27.48
N HIS A 194 0.18 7.71 -26.15
CA HIS A 194 -0.56 8.70 -25.38
C HIS A 194 0.27 9.92 -24.95
N SER A 195 1.54 10.04 -25.37
CA SER A 195 2.53 11.03 -24.88
C SER A 195 2.21 12.54 -25.02
N THR A 196 1.04 12.94 -25.53
CA THR A 196 0.60 14.34 -25.60
C THR A 196 -0.72 14.53 -24.84
N GLY A 197 -0.84 15.59 -24.02
CA GLY A 197 -2.09 15.94 -23.33
C GLY A 197 -1.96 16.28 -21.84
N ASP A 198 -3.09 16.21 -21.12
CA ASP A 198 -3.19 16.49 -19.68
C ASP A 198 -2.32 15.52 -18.86
N LYS A 199 -1.39 16.07 -18.06
CA LYS A 199 -0.44 15.31 -17.23
C LYS A 199 -1.12 14.35 -16.26
N LEU A 200 -2.30 14.70 -15.73
CA LEU A 200 -3.04 13.86 -14.80
C LEU A 200 -3.60 12.62 -15.50
N ILE A 201 -4.13 12.81 -16.71
CA ILE A 201 -4.60 11.71 -17.56
C ILE A 201 -3.43 10.80 -17.93
N GLN A 202 -2.29 11.36 -18.32
CA GLN A 202 -1.09 10.57 -18.65
C GLN A 202 -0.59 9.74 -17.47
N ALA A 203 -0.64 10.29 -16.26
CA ALA A 203 -0.29 9.57 -15.05
C ALA A 203 -1.26 8.40 -14.78
N ALA A 204 -2.56 8.60 -14.98
CA ALA A 204 -3.56 7.53 -14.84
C ALA A 204 -3.38 6.42 -15.89
N ILE A 205 -3.11 6.78 -17.15
CA ILE A 205 -2.79 5.81 -18.22
C ILE A 205 -1.55 5.01 -17.85
N THR A 206 -0.48 5.68 -17.43
CA THR A 206 0.77 5.01 -17.00
C THR A 206 0.52 4.06 -15.84
N ALA A 207 -0.30 4.46 -14.85
CA ALA A 207 -0.67 3.60 -13.74
C ALA A 207 -1.47 2.36 -14.20
N CYS A 208 -2.43 2.55 -15.10
CA CYS A 208 -3.23 1.49 -15.70
C CYS A 208 -2.34 0.47 -16.43
N LEU A 209 -1.43 0.94 -17.28
CA LEU A 209 -0.48 0.09 -18.01
C LEU A 209 0.51 -0.63 -17.08
N LYS A 210 0.78 -0.10 -15.89
CA LYS A 210 1.65 -0.78 -14.92
C LYS A 210 0.89 -1.63 -13.90
N SER A 211 -0.43 -1.77 -14.04
CA SER A 211 -1.26 -2.60 -13.15
C SER A 211 -0.96 -4.10 -13.32
N TYR A 212 -1.28 -4.88 -12.28
CA TYR A 212 -1.14 -6.34 -12.27
C TYR A 212 -2.56 -6.94 -12.36
N ALA A 213 -2.90 -7.56 -13.49
CA ALA A 213 -4.25 -8.11 -13.73
C ALA A 213 -4.24 -9.35 -14.64
N PRO A 214 -3.48 -10.41 -14.32
CA PRO A 214 -3.32 -11.54 -15.22
C PRO A 214 -4.57 -12.41 -15.36
N TYR A 215 -5.56 -12.27 -14.47
CA TYR A 215 -6.72 -13.16 -14.41
C TYR A 215 -7.88 -12.62 -15.23
N SER A 216 -8.27 -11.36 -14.99
CA SER A 216 -9.38 -10.72 -15.71
C SER A 216 -8.95 -9.91 -16.92
N GLN A 217 -7.66 -9.54 -16.99
CA GLN A 217 -7.13 -8.53 -17.91
C GLN A 217 -7.73 -7.12 -17.72
N ALA A 218 -8.51 -6.89 -16.66
CA ALA A 218 -9.14 -5.61 -16.35
C ALA A 218 -8.13 -4.63 -15.72
N ARG A 219 -7.12 -4.26 -16.51
CA ARG A 219 -6.07 -3.31 -16.12
C ARG A 219 -6.70 -1.96 -15.82
N SER A 220 -6.31 -1.35 -14.70
CA SER A 220 -6.84 -0.04 -14.31
C SER A 220 -5.89 0.75 -13.41
N GLY A 221 -5.99 2.07 -13.50
CA GLY A 221 -5.17 3.03 -12.79
C GLY A 221 -5.97 4.28 -12.45
N VAL A 222 -5.58 4.91 -11.34
CA VAL A 222 -6.16 6.17 -10.87
C VAL A 222 -5.03 7.17 -10.64
N ALA A 223 -5.27 8.42 -11.01
CA ALA A 223 -4.43 9.55 -10.67
C ALA A 223 -5.23 10.61 -9.90
N LEU A 224 -4.64 11.11 -8.82
CA LEU A 224 -5.19 12.14 -7.95
C LEU A 224 -4.34 13.41 -8.11
N GLN A 225 -4.99 14.54 -8.40
CA GLN A 225 -4.33 15.84 -8.38
C GLN A 225 -4.30 16.35 -6.94
N VAL A 226 -3.10 16.50 -6.38
CA VAL A 226 -2.85 16.91 -5.00
C VAL A 226 -2.01 18.19 -5.03
N VAL A 227 -2.68 19.34 -5.09
CA VAL A 227 -2.05 20.66 -5.38
C VAL A 227 -1.25 20.59 -6.68
N GLU A 228 0.09 20.71 -6.65
CA GLU A 228 0.97 20.63 -7.83
C GLU A 228 1.48 19.21 -8.10
N GLN A 229 1.20 18.27 -7.20
CA GLN A 229 1.67 16.89 -7.28
C GLN A 229 0.60 15.97 -7.83
N VAL A 230 1.03 14.88 -8.48
CA VAL A 230 0.15 13.80 -8.92
C VAL A 230 0.48 12.56 -8.11
N VAL A 231 -0.54 11.97 -7.48
CA VAL A 231 -0.42 10.69 -6.80
C VAL A 231 -1.19 9.64 -7.59
N THR A 232 -0.52 8.55 -7.95
CA THR A 232 -1.12 7.45 -8.71
C THR A 232 -1.29 6.20 -7.88
N GLY A 233 -2.33 5.42 -8.22
CA GLY A 233 -2.53 4.06 -7.76
C GLY A 233 -2.90 3.17 -8.92
N ARG A 234 -2.61 1.88 -8.80
CA ARG A 234 -2.81 0.90 -9.86
C ARG A 234 -3.37 -0.39 -9.27
N TYR A 235 -4.18 -1.08 -10.08
CA TYR A 235 -4.81 -2.33 -9.69
C TYR A 235 -3.77 -3.44 -9.48
N ALA A 236 -3.93 -4.21 -8.41
CA ALA A 236 -3.19 -5.44 -8.18
C ALA A 236 -4.20 -6.56 -7.91
N GLU A 237 -4.46 -7.35 -8.93
CA GLU A 237 -5.35 -8.50 -8.86
C GLU A 237 -4.76 -9.61 -7.98
N ASN A 238 -5.60 -10.53 -7.55
CA ASN A 238 -5.20 -11.69 -6.76
C ASN A 238 -5.85 -12.97 -7.30
N ALA A 239 -5.14 -14.09 -7.21
CA ALA A 239 -5.62 -15.40 -7.65
C ALA A 239 -6.99 -15.76 -7.06
N ALA A 240 -7.25 -15.36 -5.80
CA ALA A 240 -8.50 -15.61 -5.10
C ALA A 240 -9.56 -14.51 -5.29
N PHE A 241 -9.36 -13.59 -6.24
CA PHE A 241 -10.29 -12.52 -6.66
C PHE A 241 -10.60 -11.48 -5.57
N ASN A 242 -11.22 -11.86 -4.46
CA ASN A 242 -11.62 -10.93 -3.41
C ASN A 242 -10.45 -10.17 -2.74
N PRO A 243 -9.23 -10.76 -2.60
CA PRO A 243 -8.09 -10.02 -2.06
C PRO A 243 -7.46 -8.99 -2.99
N SER A 244 -7.93 -8.86 -4.23
CA SER A 244 -7.43 -7.87 -5.17
C SER A 244 -7.45 -6.45 -4.59
N PHE A 245 -6.39 -5.70 -4.84
CA PHE A 245 -6.20 -4.35 -4.34
C PHE A 245 -6.57 -3.32 -5.41
N LEU A 246 -7.61 -2.55 -5.14
CA LEU A 246 -8.25 -1.64 -6.09
C LEU A 246 -7.39 -0.40 -6.38
N PRO A 247 -7.48 0.19 -7.59
CA PRO A 247 -6.58 1.28 -8.01
C PRO A 247 -6.77 2.58 -7.19
N LEU A 248 -8.01 2.92 -6.79
CA LEU A 248 -8.27 4.09 -5.95
C LEU A 248 -7.72 3.90 -4.54
N GLN A 249 -7.94 2.73 -3.93
CA GLN A 249 -7.35 2.34 -2.63
C GLN A 249 -5.84 2.47 -2.67
N SER A 250 -5.22 2.00 -3.76
CA SER A 250 -3.78 2.13 -3.99
C SER A 250 -3.32 3.59 -3.98
N ALA A 251 -4.03 4.48 -4.68
CA ALA A 251 -3.70 5.91 -4.75
C ALA A 251 -3.90 6.61 -3.40
N LEU A 252 -5.03 6.38 -2.72
CA LEU A 252 -5.35 6.97 -1.43
C LEU A 252 -4.39 6.49 -0.34
N ASN A 253 -4.04 5.20 -0.35
CA ASN A 253 -3.05 4.61 0.54
C ASN A 253 -1.68 5.25 0.36
N TYR A 254 -1.19 5.33 -0.87
CA TYR A 254 0.12 5.92 -1.16
C TYR A 254 0.15 7.41 -0.79
N ARG A 255 -0.88 8.19 -1.16
CA ARG A 255 -1.02 9.60 -0.77
C ARG A 255 -0.91 9.77 0.75
N ARG A 256 -1.62 8.94 1.51
CA ARG A 256 -1.63 8.99 2.97
C ARG A 256 -0.25 8.69 3.55
N LEU A 257 0.43 7.67 3.02
CA LEU A 257 1.76 7.26 3.48
C LEU A 257 2.86 8.22 3.02
N CYS A 258 2.66 8.99 1.95
CA CYS A 258 3.55 10.10 1.56
C CYS A 258 3.40 11.36 2.44
N GLY A 259 2.59 11.33 3.50
CA GLY A 259 2.35 12.50 4.37
C GLY A 259 1.42 13.54 3.74
N LEU A 260 0.73 13.21 2.63
CA LEU A 260 -0.13 14.13 1.89
C LEU A 260 -1.60 14.03 2.31
N ALA A 261 -1.90 13.45 3.47
CA ALA A 261 -3.26 13.14 3.93
C ALA A 261 -4.16 14.39 4.07
N ASP A 262 -3.58 15.56 4.36
CA ASP A 262 -4.28 16.85 4.50
C ASP A 262 -4.29 17.70 3.23
N ILE A 263 -3.57 17.27 2.20
CA ILE A 263 -3.49 18.04 0.97
C ILE A 263 -4.70 17.70 0.11
N GLU A 264 -5.57 18.67 -0.12
CA GLU A 264 -6.82 18.50 -0.85
C GLU A 264 -6.59 17.85 -2.23
N ILE A 265 -7.47 16.91 -2.57
CA ILE A 265 -7.53 16.34 -3.92
C ILE A 265 -8.46 17.24 -4.73
N SER A 266 -7.98 17.81 -5.83
CA SER A 266 -8.80 18.70 -6.67
C SER A 266 -9.42 18.01 -7.88
N ARG A 267 -8.81 16.92 -8.35
CA ARG A 267 -9.26 16.14 -9.51
C ARG A 267 -8.93 14.66 -9.33
N VAL A 268 -9.81 13.81 -9.86
CA VAL A 268 -9.64 12.35 -9.88
C VAL A 268 -9.82 11.87 -11.32
N VAL A 269 -8.77 11.27 -11.90
CA VAL A 269 -8.84 10.60 -13.20
C VAL A 269 -8.72 9.10 -12.99
N MET A 270 -9.64 8.35 -13.57
CA MET A 270 -9.61 6.90 -13.63
C MET A 270 -9.49 6.46 -15.10
N VAL A 271 -8.55 5.55 -15.33
CA VAL A 271 -8.37 4.87 -16.62
C VAL A 271 -8.51 3.37 -16.37
N GLU A 272 -9.28 2.68 -17.21
CA GLU A 272 -9.29 1.22 -17.27
C GLU A 272 -9.26 0.73 -18.70
N MET A 273 -8.73 -0.48 -18.92
CA MET A 273 -8.82 -1.16 -20.20
C MET A 273 -10.18 -1.81 -20.38
N GLN A 274 -10.63 -1.91 -21.63
CA GLN A 274 -11.87 -2.62 -21.93
C GLN A 274 -11.74 -4.10 -21.51
N GLY A 275 -12.64 -4.55 -20.62
CA GLY A 275 -12.55 -5.88 -20.03
C GLY A 275 -13.86 -6.42 -19.50
N SER A 276 -13.80 -7.64 -18.94
CA SER A 276 -14.95 -8.33 -18.34
C SER A 276 -15.35 -7.78 -16.97
N LEU A 277 -14.44 -7.05 -16.31
CA LEU A 277 -14.65 -6.34 -15.06
C LEU A 277 -14.45 -4.84 -15.28
N SER A 278 -15.19 -4.04 -14.51
CA SER A 278 -15.01 -2.58 -14.45
C SER A 278 -14.92 -2.15 -13.00
N HIS A 279 -13.93 -1.32 -12.69
CA HIS A 279 -13.75 -0.73 -11.37
C HIS A 279 -14.49 0.61 -11.23
N ARG A 280 -15.15 1.09 -12.30
CA ARG A 280 -15.73 2.42 -12.35
C ARG A 280 -16.72 2.68 -11.22
N HIS A 281 -17.72 1.83 -11.05
CA HIS A 281 -18.78 2.05 -10.07
C HIS A 281 -18.26 2.03 -8.62
N ILE A 282 -17.30 1.16 -8.33
CA ILE A 282 -16.71 1.04 -6.99
C ILE A 282 -15.81 2.26 -6.69
N VAL A 283 -15.12 2.81 -7.70
CA VAL A 283 -14.37 4.05 -7.61
C VAL A 283 -15.31 5.26 -7.44
N GLU A 284 -16.33 5.41 -8.29
CA GLU A 284 -17.33 6.49 -8.21
C GLU A 284 -18.01 6.53 -6.84
N SER A 285 -18.40 5.37 -6.32
CA SER A 285 -19.05 5.26 -5.01
C SER A 285 -18.17 5.78 -3.88
N LEU A 286 -16.88 5.48 -3.89
CA LEU A 286 -15.96 5.92 -2.84
C LEU A 286 -15.60 7.40 -2.97
N VAL A 287 -15.30 7.85 -4.19
CA VAL A 287 -14.97 9.26 -4.47
C VAL A 287 -16.15 10.15 -4.10
N LYS A 288 -17.38 9.77 -4.48
CA LYS A 288 -18.57 10.55 -4.15
C LYS A 288 -18.79 10.67 -2.63
N THR A 289 -18.63 9.58 -1.87
CA THR A 289 -18.89 9.58 -0.42
C THR A 289 -17.79 10.27 0.38
N HIS A 290 -16.52 10.17 -0.03
CA HIS A 290 -15.39 10.62 0.80
C HIS A 290 -14.58 11.79 0.25
N LEU A 291 -14.66 12.06 -1.05
CA LEU A 291 -13.99 13.20 -1.68
C LEU A 291 -14.98 14.27 -2.15
N GLU A 292 -16.26 13.92 -2.35
CA GLU A 292 -17.30 14.81 -2.88
C GLU A 292 -16.94 15.42 -4.25
N LEU A 293 -16.17 14.67 -5.05
CA LEU A 293 -15.72 15.07 -6.38
C LEU A 293 -16.37 14.23 -7.49
N PRO A 294 -16.49 14.75 -8.72
CA PRO A 294 -16.70 13.91 -9.89
C PRO A 294 -15.43 13.12 -10.23
N ILE A 295 -15.57 12.05 -10.99
CA ILE A 295 -14.43 11.37 -11.63
C ILE A 295 -14.39 11.70 -13.13
N GLU A 296 -13.19 11.89 -13.65
CA GLU A 296 -12.91 11.88 -15.07
C GLU A 296 -12.57 10.43 -15.46
N TYR A 297 -13.39 9.81 -16.31
CA TYR A 297 -13.27 8.39 -16.65
C TYR A 297 -12.88 8.22 -18.11
N LEU A 298 -11.85 7.42 -18.35
CA LEU A 298 -11.42 6.99 -19.68
C LEU A 298 -11.40 5.47 -19.74
N ASN A 299 -11.93 4.95 -20.84
CA ASN A 299 -11.81 3.54 -21.20
C ASN A 299 -10.90 3.46 -22.44
N ILE A 300 -9.87 2.61 -22.38
CA ILE A 300 -8.88 2.45 -23.44
C ILE A 300 -8.87 1.00 -23.94
N ASP A 301 -8.61 0.83 -25.23
CA ASP A 301 -8.57 -0.48 -25.90
C ASP A 301 -7.26 -1.24 -25.62
#